data_AF-A0A9D9QDQ6-F1
#
_entry.id   AF-A0A9D9QDQ6-F1
#
_cell.length_a   1.000
_cell.length_b   1.000
_cell.length_c   1.000
_cell.angle_alpha   90.00
_cell.angle_beta   90.00
_cell.angle_gamma   90.00
#
_symmetry.space_group_name_H-M   'P 1'
#
loop_
_entity.id
_entity.type
_entity.pdbx_description
1 polymer ?
#
loop_
_entity_poly.entity_id
_entity_poly.type
_entity_poly.pdbx_seq_one_letter_code
_entity_poly.pdbx_strand_id
1 'polypeptide(L)'
;MRKVVLSVLILMLAASILSAAVIEDKDRIKPAVAKSFDYEEGSSTVVKIYQRQMDQYPDYVVFKYVDVMNQALKYKKAHQNEEVVVRFAMYSLSPDICFYFDEADPKYGEITSEAIPGKTENILESLVRLAKNGVKVEFVVQSNVTAKMEPYLGERCIADPAKKVSDLLTFSRVMWGGDSEQQMHAKFITANRILDDSGTEVSNVVYLASHNIDALYDNFYKSTQERAQTGILILGNHGIFDAFNKYHQLLAQNVNNQKNFQDEVRAAHKAKTLNYSDKYFHTHFTPVLSVIEDDPFSPDSYSPAGPKESAWDTENNMFAKYMEEMVNSDSGERLFYANVYHYKTAWSDLFGWKMFKALRGLYFGKKYDNSPDCYTSDMQTKDAEALKSKKLKPDKKSPLITKWIIETSTSPHRFSNDTGFRKGMDLISGNKALYYKADHKYLTHCKDVLFSYVKDGNRKYVTISGSTNLKRDGNANKANASVAILENEADHAVFDTYKSFIDGIVDARK
;
A
#
# COMPACT_ATOMS: atom_id res chain seq x y z
N MET A 1 24.67 -28.84 -55.10
CA MET A 1 25.14 -29.05 -53.72
C MET A 1 25.45 -27.75 -52.97
N ARG A 2 26.36 -26.87 -53.44
CA ARG A 2 26.75 -25.65 -52.68
C ARG A 2 25.58 -24.73 -52.27
N LYS A 3 24.57 -24.54 -53.11
CA LYS A 3 23.38 -23.71 -52.77
C LYS A 3 22.51 -24.33 -51.69
N VAL A 4 22.38 -25.66 -51.65
CA VAL A 4 21.57 -26.38 -50.66
C VAL A 4 22.24 -26.35 -49.28
N VAL A 5 23.56 -26.53 -49.24
CA VAL A 5 24.34 -26.46 -47.99
C VAL A 5 24.27 -25.06 -47.38
N LEU A 6 24.33 -24.01 -48.20
CA LEU A 6 24.23 -22.62 -47.72
C LEU A 6 22.84 -22.30 -47.17
N SER A 7 21.76 -22.78 -47.82
CA SER A 7 20.40 -22.60 -47.33
C SER A 7 20.13 -23.34 -46.02
N VAL A 8 20.68 -24.55 -45.84
CA VAL A 8 20.58 -25.31 -44.58
C VAL A 8 21.36 -24.62 -43.47
N LEU A 9 22.56 -24.09 -43.76
CA LEU A 9 23.34 -23.34 -42.76
C LEU A 9 22.63 -22.06 -42.32
N ILE A 10 22.01 -21.32 -43.24
CA ILE A 10 21.24 -20.11 -42.91
C ILE A 10 20.01 -20.46 -42.08
N LEU A 11 19.31 -21.56 -42.38
CA LEU A 11 18.18 -22.01 -41.57
C LEU A 11 18.60 -22.44 -40.17
N MET A 12 19.73 -23.14 -40.04
CA MET A 12 20.27 -23.54 -38.73
C MET A 12 20.79 -22.35 -37.93
N LEU A 13 21.42 -21.37 -38.58
CA LEU A 13 21.81 -20.12 -37.92
C LEU A 13 20.58 -19.33 -37.46
N ALA A 14 19.55 -19.20 -38.31
CA ALA A 14 18.30 -18.53 -37.96
C ALA A 14 17.58 -19.25 -36.81
N ALA A 15 17.55 -20.59 -36.81
CA ALA A 15 16.98 -21.37 -35.72
C ALA A 15 17.78 -21.21 -34.41
N SER A 16 19.11 -21.15 -34.48
CA SER A 16 19.98 -20.93 -33.32
C SER A 16 19.89 -19.51 -32.75
N ILE A 17 19.67 -18.51 -33.62
CA ILE A 17 19.46 -17.10 -33.22
C ILE A 17 18.05 -16.93 -32.66
N LEU A 18 17.03 -17.61 -33.20
CA LEU A 18 15.69 -17.64 -32.60
C LEU A 18 15.67 -18.40 -31.26
N SER A 19 16.42 -19.49 -31.09
CA SER A 19 16.51 -20.20 -29.80
C SER A 19 17.33 -19.43 -28.77
N ALA A 20 18.28 -18.58 -29.18
CA ALA A 20 19.03 -17.69 -28.30
C ALA A 20 18.28 -16.40 -27.95
N ALA A 21 17.26 -16.03 -28.72
CA ALA A 21 16.38 -14.88 -28.46
C ALA A 21 15.14 -15.25 -27.63
N VAL A 22 14.88 -16.53 -27.38
CA VAL A 22 14.06 -16.95 -26.23
C VAL A 22 14.96 -16.89 -25.00
N ILE A 23 15.31 -15.66 -24.60
CA ILE A 23 15.65 -15.41 -23.22
C ILE A 23 14.38 -15.81 -22.45
N GLU A 24 14.44 -16.96 -21.77
CA GLU A 24 13.49 -17.30 -20.71
C GLU A 24 13.50 -16.13 -19.73
N ASP A 25 12.59 -15.19 -19.95
CA ASP A 25 12.38 -14.05 -19.08
C ASP A 25 11.69 -14.55 -17.81
N LYS A 26 12.50 -15.19 -16.96
CA LYS A 26 12.11 -15.81 -15.68
C LYS A 26 12.00 -14.79 -14.55
N ASP A 27 11.99 -13.48 -14.85
CA ASP A 27 12.07 -12.40 -13.86
C ASP A 27 10.76 -11.58 -13.71
N ARG A 28 9.62 -12.18 -14.09
CA ARG A 28 8.29 -11.55 -14.25
C ARG A 28 7.56 -11.19 -12.93
N ILE A 29 8.21 -10.38 -12.09
CA ILE A 29 7.98 -10.14 -10.64
C ILE A 29 8.22 -11.37 -9.78
N LYS A 30 9.50 -11.68 -9.62
CA LYS A 30 9.94 -12.34 -8.40
C LYS A 30 9.74 -11.40 -7.22
N PRO A 31 9.40 -11.92 -6.03
CA PRO A 31 9.46 -11.10 -4.83
C PRO A 31 10.88 -10.55 -4.70
N ALA A 32 11.00 -9.23 -4.51
CA ALA A 32 12.29 -8.57 -4.33
C ALA A 32 13.01 -9.11 -3.08
N VAL A 33 12.23 -9.48 -2.05
CA VAL A 33 12.71 -10.20 -0.87
C VAL A 33 11.65 -11.17 -0.37
N ALA A 34 12.09 -12.36 0.02
CA ALA A 34 11.35 -13.30 0.85
C ALA A 34 12.08 -13.42 2.21
N LYS A 35 11.37 -13.13 3.30
CA LYS A 35 11.93 -13.14 4.66
C LYS A 35 11.10 -14.01 5.58
N SER A 36 11.74 -14.93 6.30
CA SER A 36 11.09 -15.73 7.33
C SER A 36 11.33 -15.11 8.71
N PHE A 37 10.27 -15.06 9.52
CA PHE A 37 10.26 -14.63 10.91
C PHE A 37 9.81 -15.81 11.77
N ASP A 38 10.65 -16.21 12.72
CA ASP A 38 10.29 -17.22 13.71
C ASP A 38 9.46 -16.57 14.80
N TYR A 39 8.21 -17.02 14.93
CA TYR A 39 7.25 -16.44 15.85
C TYR A 39 7.33 -17.12 17.23
N GLU A 40 7.06 -18.42 17.26
CA GLU A 40 7.22 -19.35 18.37
C GLU A 40 7.63 -20.73 17.81
N GLU A 41 8.16 -21.63 18.66
CA GLU A 41 8.71 -22.94 18.26
C GLU A 41 7.81 -23.66 17.24
N GLY A 42 8.27 -23.69 15.98
CA GLY A 42 7.65 -24.47 14.90
C GLY A 42 6.76 -23.70 13.91
N SER A 43 6.48 -22.40 14.11
CA SER A 43 5.77 -21.60 13.11
C SER A 43 6.63 -20.45 12.55
N SER A 44 6.93 -20.53 11.24
CA SER A 44 7.64 -19.49 10.51
C SER A 44 6.65 -18.64 9.71
N THR A 45 6.55 -17.35 10.02
CA THR A 45 5.85 -16.39 9.17
C THR A 45 6.76 -16.02 7.99
N VAL A 46 6.27 -16.09 6.75
CA VAL A 46 7.04 -15.67 5.57
C VAL A 46 6.45 -14.39 4.99
N VAL A 47 7.30 -13.40 4.75
CA VAL A 47 6.98 -12.13 4.12
C VAL A 47 7.62 -12.07 2.74
N LYS A 48 6.82 -11.84 1.70
CA LYS A 48 7.29 -11.63 0.33
C LYS A 48 6.92 -10.21 -0.13
N ILE A 49 7.91 -9.45 -0.60
CA ILE A 49 7.74 -8.06 -1.06
C ILE A 49 7.70 -8.01 -2.57
N TYR A 50 6.68 -7.36 -3.12
CA TYR A 50 6.50 -7.15 -4.56
C TYR A 50 6.54 -5.66 -4.87
N GLN A 51 7.29 -5.29 -5.89
CA GLN A 51 7.54 -3.91 -6.25
C GLN A 51 7.51 -3.75 -7.76
N ARG A 52 7.07 -2.57 -8.20
CA ARG A 52 7.10 -2.17 -9.61
C ARG A 52 7.66 -0.76 -9.70
N GLN A 53 8.80 -0.60 -10.37
CA GLN A 53 9.34 0.74 -10.67
C GLN A 53 8.60 1.41 -11.83
N MET A 54 8.88 2.69 -12.08
CA MET A 54 8.16 3.50 -13.07
C MET A 54 8.42 3.03 -14.51
N ASP A 55 9.66 2.64 -14.79
CA ASP A 55 10.20 2.19 -16.07
C ASP A 55 10.04 0.68 -16.34
N GLN A 56 9.63 -0.09 -15.33
CA GLN A 56 9.43 -1.54 -15.42
C GLN A 56 8.03 -1.84 -15.99
N TYR A 57 7.98 -2.09 -17.30
CA TYR A 57 6.86 -2.72 -18.00
C TYR A 57 7.21 -4.20 -18.19
N PRO A 58 6.28 -5.16 -18.09
CA PRO A 58 4.82 -5.04 -18.03
C PRO A 58 4.16 -5.39 -16.68
N ASP A 59 4.90 -5.83 -15.68
CA ASP A 59 4.27 -6.54 -14.58
C ASP A 59 3.75 -5.63 -13.46
N TYR A 60 2.55 -5.92 -12.95
CA TYR A 60 1.88 -5.10 -11.94
C TYR A 60 1.73 -5.82 -10.60
N VAL A 61 1.97 -5.14 -9.47
CA VAL A 61 1.83 -5.77 -8.14
C VAL A 61 0.39 -6.23 -7.89
N VAL A 62 -0.61 -5.60 -8.51
CA VAL A 62 -2.02 -5.99 -8.36
C VAL A 62 -2.33 -7.35 -8.98
N PHE A 63 -1.49 -7.86 -9.89
CA PHE A 63 -1.60 -9.22 -10.39
C PHE A 63 -1.56 -10.28 -9.28
N LYS A 64 -0.82 -10.00 -8.19
CA LYS A 64 -0.69 -10.94 -7.06
C LYS A 64 -2.00 -11.24 -6.34
N TYR A 65 -3.05 -10.43 -6.53
CA TYR A 65 -4.40 -10.81 -6.11
C TYR A 65 -4.86 -12.09 -6.83
N VAL A 66 -4.64 -12.18 -8.15
CA VAL A 66 -4.96 -13.35 -8.97
C VAL A 66 -4.08 -14.55 -8.60
N ASP A 67 -2.80 -14.35 -8.28
CA ASP A 67 -1.93 -15.42 -7.78
C ASP A 67 -2.49 -16.06 -6.50
N VAL A 68 -2.87 -15.26 -5.51
CA VAL A 68 -3.46 -15.78 -4.26
C VAL A 68 -4.72 -16.59 -4.56
N MET A 69 -5.57 -16.12 -5.48
CA MET A 69 -6.77 -16.85 -5.91
C MET A 69 -6.40 -18.18 -6.60
N ASN A 70 -5.46 -18.17 -7.55
CA ASN A 70 -5.02 -19.36 -8.26
C ASN A 70 -4.44 -20.41 -7.32
N GLN A 71 -3.65 -19.96 -6.34
CA GLN A 71 -3.06 -20.85 -5.34
C GLN A 71 -4.09 -21.40 -4.35
N ALA A 72 -5.11 -20.62 -3.96
CA ALA A 72 -6.25 -21.10 -3.20
C ALA A 72 -7.05 -22.16 -3.99
N LEU A 73 -7.24 -21.95 -5.30
CA LEU A 73 -7.91 -22.91 -6.18
C LEU A 73 -7.11 -24.21 -6.33
N LYS A 74 -5.80 -24.11 -6.51
CA LYS A 74 -4.90 -25.28 -6.56
C LYS A 74 -5.01 -26.09 -5.27
N TYR A 75 -4.99 -25.43 -4.10
CA TYR A 75 -5.24 -26.08 -2.82
C TYR A 75 -6.59 -26.78 -2.78
N LYS A 76 -7.68 -26.09 -3.15
CA LYS A 76 -9.03 -26.66 -3.14
C LYS A 76 -9.18 -27.89 -4.02
N LYS A 77 -8.52 -27.91 -5.19
CA LYS A 77 -8.52 -29.05 -6.11
C LYS A 77 -7.78 -30.26 -5.55
N ALA A 78 -6.67 -30.02 -4.83
CA ALA A 78 -5.93 -31.07 -4.12
C ALA A 78 -6.68 -31.58 -2.87
N HIS A 79 -7.45 -30.71 -2.21
CA HIS A 79 -8.13 -30.98 -0.94
C HIS A 79 -9.64 -30.74 -1.05
N GLN A 80 -10.33 -31.57 -1.84
CA GLN A 80 -11.73 -31.35 -2.22
C GLN A 80 -12.70 -31.24 -1.03
N ASN A 81 -12.40 -31.91 0.08
CA ASN A 81 -13.25 -31.91 1.29
C ASN A 81 -12.96 -30.75 2.26
N GLU A 82 -11.89 -29.99 2.04
CA GLU A 82 -11.53 -28.90 2.95
C GLU A 82 -12.19 -27.58 2.56
N GLU A 83 -12.56 -26.79 3.56
CA GLU A 83 -13.08 -25.45 3.33
C GLU A 83 -11.93 -24.50 2.98
N VAL A 84 -12.02 -23.90 1.79
CA VAL A 84 -11.15 -22.82 1.37
C VAL A 84 -11.99 -21.55 1.28
N VAL A 85 -11.54 -20.51 1.96
CA VAL A 85 -12.22 -19.21 2.03
C VAL A 85 -11.26 -18.12 1.55
N VAL A 86 -11.72 -17.35 0.57
CA VAL A 86 -11.05 -16.16 0.05
C VAL A 86 -11.89 -14.94 0.39
N ARG A 87 -11.29 -13.93 1.04
CA ARG A 87 -11.94 -12.64 1.30
C ARG A 87 -11.21 -11.54 0.59
N PHE A 88 -11.93 -10.68 -0.11
CA PHE A 88 -11.32 -9.64 -0.94
C PHE A 88 -12.00 -8.30 -0.70
N ALA A 89 -11.21 -7.28 -0.36
CA ALA A 89 -11.64 -5.90 -0.25
C ALA A 89 -10.92 -5.06 -1.31
N MET A 90 -11.67 -4.34 -2.14
CA MET A 90 -11.10 -3.50 -3.20
C MET A 90 -11.82 -2.15 -3.33
N TYR A 91 -11.07 -1.07 -3.14
CA TYR A 91 -11.59 0.29 -3.34
C TYR A 91 -12.09 0.52 -4.77
N SER A 92 -11.18 0.42 -5.75
CA SER A 92 -11.47 0.76 -7.14
C SER A 92 -11.03 -0.37 -8.05
N LEU A 93 -11.96 -0.76 -8.91
CA LEU A 93 -11.90 -1.87 -9.83
C LEU A 93 -12.51 -1.46 -11.18
N SER A 94 -11.75 -1.61 -12.27
CA SER A 94 -12.23 -1.58 -13.65
C SER A 94 -12.56 -3.01 -14.07
N PRO A 95 -13.80 -3.25 -14.51
CA PRO A 95 -14.23 -4.60 -14.90
C PRO A 95 -13.61 -5.07 -16.21
N ASP A 96 -12.99 -4.17 -16.99
CA ASP A 96 -12.46 -4.48 -18.32
C ASP A 96 -10.95 -4.79 -18.30
N ILE A 97 -10.29 -4.62 -17.14
CA ILE A 97 -8.90 -5.03 -16.92
C ILE A 97 -8.83 -6.56 -16.80
N CYS A 98 -8.03 -7.16 -17.67
CA CYS A 98 -7.72 -8.58 -17.67
C CYS A 98 -6.27 -8.81 -17.25
N PHE A 99 -6.04 -9.94 -16.59
CA PHE A 99 -4.73 -10.42 -16.16
C PHE A 99 -4.40 -11.69 -16.91
N TYR A 100 -3.18 -11.81 -17.42
CA TYR A 100 -2.68 -13.10 -17.89
C TYR A 100 -2.47 -14.03 -16.70
N PHE A 101 -3.33 -15.03 -16.57
CA PHE A 101 -3.42 -15.90 -15.39
C PHE A 101 -2.90 -17.33 -15.65
N ASP A 102 -2.61 -17.67 -16.90
CA ASP A 102 -2.04 -18.97 -17.27
C ASP A 102 -0.53 -18.95 -17.02
N GLU A 103 -0.06 -19.73 -16.04
CA GLU A 103 1.37 -19.85 -15.68
C GLU A 103 2.25 -20.36 -16.83
N ALA A 104 1.65 -21.00 -17.84
CA ALA A 104 2.36 -21.43 -19.04
C ALA A 104 2.49 -20.32 -20.10
N ASP A 105 1.70 -19.24 -20.00
CA ASP A 105 1.75 -18.14 -20.96
C ASP A 105 2.97 -17.23 -20.69
N PRO A 106 3.76 -16.87 -21.73
CA PRO A 106 4.87 -15.94 -21.57
C PRO A 106 4.47 -14.54 -21.08
N LYS A 107 3.19 -14.21 -21.00
CA LYS A 107 2.70 -12.94 -20.48
C LYS A 107 2.10 -13.08 -19.07
N TYR A 108 2.24 -14.22 -18.40
CA TYR A 108 1.77 -14.39 -17.02
C TYR A 108 2.23 -13.23 -16.12
N GLY A 109 1.29 -12.57 -15.44
CA GLY A 109 1.58 -11.39 -14.63
C GLY A 109 1.26 -10.05 -15.27
N GLU A 110 1.08 -10.04 -16.60
CA GLU A 110 0.76 -8.84 -17.35
C GLU A 110 -0.71 -8.44 -17.23
N ILE A 111 -0.95 -7.13 -17.37
CA ILE A 111 -2.28 -6.55 -17.51
C ILE A 111 -2.55 -6.24 -18.98
N THR A 112 -3.75 -6.54 -19.44
CA THR A 112 -4.28 -6.17 -20.75
C THR A 112 -5.75 -5.75 -20.65
N SER A 113 -6.29 -5.04 -21.62
CA SER A 113 -7.74 -4.87 -21.76
C SER A 113 -8.36 -5.93 -22.69
N GLU A 114 -7.53 -6.76 -23.33
CA GLU A 114 -7.99 -7.76 -24.29
C GLU A 114 -8.34 -9.05 -23.55
N ALA A 115 -9.62 -9.44 -23.60
CA ALA A 115 -10.06 -10.75 -23.14
C ALA A 115 -9.68 -11.82 -24.16
N ILE A 116 -8.63 -12.58 -23.86
CA ILE A 116 -8.14 -13.70 -24.66
C ILE A 116 -8.54 -15.02 -23.97
N PRO A 117 -9.46 -15.80 -24.57
CA PRO A 117 -9.96 -17.04 -23.98
C PRO A 117 -8.84 -18.00 -23.56
N GLY A 118 -8.90 -18.45 -22.31
CA GLY A 118 -7.95 -19.40 -21.74
C GLY A 118 -6.57 -18.82 -21.38
N LYS A 119 -6.32 -17.54 -21.65
CA LYS A 119 -5.02 -16.88 -21.37
C LYS A 119 -5.15 -15.75 -20.36
N THR A 120 -6.22 -14.97 -20.50
CA THR A 120 -6.48 -13.80 -19.64
C THR A 120 -7.82 -13.93 -18.96
N GLU A 121 -7.94 -13.37 -17.76
CA GLU A 121 -9.19 -13.34 -17.00
C GLU A 121 -9.25 -12.02 -16.24
N ASN A 122 -10.42 -11.39 -16.17
CA ASN A 122 -10.60 -10.25 -15.28
C ASN A 122 -10.79 -10.72 -13.83
N ILE A 123 -10.57 -9.83 -12.87
CA ILE A 123 -10.63 -10.18 -11.45
C ILE A 123 -12.02 -10.68 -11.02
N LEU A 124 -13.10 -10.24 -11.67
CA LEU A 124 -14.48 -10.66 -11.36
C LEU A 124 -14.69 -12.11 -11.81
N GLU A 125 -14.23 -12.45 -13.01
CA GLU A 125 -14.23 -13.81 -13.54
C GLU A 125 -13.35 -14.74 -12.68
N SER A 126 -12.20 -14.28 -12.19
CA SER A 126 -11.37 -15.06 -11.26
C SER A 126 -12.11 -15.40 -9.97
N LEU A 127 -12.84 -14.44 -9.38
CA LEU A 127 -13.68 -14.69 -8.19
C LEU A 127 -14.81 -15.69 -8.49
N VAL A 128 -15.47 -15.56 -9.64
CA VAL A 128 -16.51 -16.50 -10.07
C VAL A 128 -15.92 -17.90 -10.30
N ARG A 129 -14.75 -18.00 -10.92
CA ARG A 129 -14.04 -19.27 -11.16
C ARG A 129 -13.71 -19.98 -9.85
N LEU A 130 -13.28 -19.25 -8.81
CA LEU A 130 -13.10 -19.82 -7.47
C LEU A 130 -14.40 -20.46 -6.96
N ALA A 131 -15.49 -19.69 -6.97
CA ALA A 131 -16.79 -20.15 -6.48
C ALA A 131 -17.31 -21.36 -7.26
N LYS A 132 -17.21 -21.36 -8.59
CA LYS A 132 -17.58 -22.50 -9.44
C LYS A 132 -16.81 -23.78 -9.08
N ASN A 133 -15.63 -23.65 -8.50
CA ASN A 133 -14.78 -24.77 -8.10
C ASN A 133 -14.82 -25.05 -6.58
N GLY A 134 -15.83 -24.58 -5.86
CA GLY A 134 -16.06 -24.97 -4.46
C GLY A 134 -15.29 -24.16 -3.41
N VAL A 135 -14.64 -23.05 -3.81
CA VAL A 135 -14.04 -22.09 -2.87
C VAL A 135 -15.12 -21.11 -2.42
N LYS A 136 -15.18 -20.83 -1.12
CA LYS A 136 -16.04 -19.76 -0.58
C LYS A 136 -15.37 -18.41 -0.79
N VAL A 137 -16.07 -17.47 -1.40
CA VAL A 137 -15.58 -16.15 -1.78
C VAL A 137 -16.47 -15.10 -1.12
N GLU A 138 -15.85 -14.18 -0.38
CA GLU A 138 -16.52 -13.00 0.17
C GLU A 138 -15.85 -11.76 -0.42
N PHE A 139 -16.58 -10.96 -1.20
CA PHE A 139 -16.03 -9.82 -1.92
C PHE A 139 -16.75 -8.53 -1.54
N VAL A 140 -16.01 -7.56 -1.00
CA VAL A 140 -16.48 -6.21 -0.71
C VAL A 140 -15.78 -5.21 -1.62
N VAL A 141 -16.54 -4.36 -2.30
CA VAL A 141 -16.01 -3.36 -3.24
C VAL A 141 -16.71 -2.02 -3.08
N GLN A 142 -16.06 -0.92 -3.46
CA GLN A 142 -16.75 0.36 -3.65
C GLN A 142 -17.17 0.60 -5.12
N SER A 143 -16.38 0.17 -6.09
CA SER A 143 -16.74 0.24 -7.52
C SER A 143 -18.11 -0.38 -7.84
N ASN A 144 -18.85 0.24 -8.76
CA ASN A 144 -20.10 -0.34 -9.24
C ASN A 144 -19.84 -1.46 -10.25
N VAL A 145 -19.79 -2.71 -9.78
CA VAL A 145 -19.59 -3.90 -10.62
C VAL A 145 -20.82 -4.80 -10.66
N THR A 146 -21.96 -4.35 -10.08
CA THR A 146 -23.17 -5.15 -9.91
C THR A 146 -23.66 -5.75 -11.23
N ALA A 147 -23.83 -4.94 -12.27
CA ALA A 147 -24.32 -5.40 -13.57
C ALA A 147 -23.38 -6.43 -14.25
N LYS A 148 -22.08 -6.42 -13.92
CA LYS A 148 -21.10 -7.39 -14.44
C LYS A 148 -21.11 -8.68 -13.64
N MET A 149 -21.41 -8.63 -12.34
CA MET A 149 -21.45 -9.79 -11.45
C MET A 149 -22.77 -10.57 -11.52
N GLU A 150 -23.91 -9.87 -11.65
CA GLU A 150 -25.25 -10.46 -11.63
C GLU A 150 -25.44 -11.67 -12.57
N PRO A 151 -24.96 -11.65 -13.83
CA PRO A 151 -25.13 -12.79 -14.74
C PRO A 151 -24.50 -14.08 -14.20
N TYR A 152 -23.38 -13.98 -13.48
CA TYR A 152 -22.64 -15.13 -12.98
C TYR A 152 -23.28 -15.77 -11.75
N LEU A 153 -24.00 -15.01 -10.92
CA LEU A 153 -24.53 -15.49 -9.64
C LEU A 153 -25.53 -16.63 -9.80
N GLY A 154 -26.27 -16.66 -10.92
CA GLY A 154 -27.23 -17.72 -11.23
C GLY A 154 -26.62 -18.99 -11.81
N GLU A 155 -25.34 -18.97 -12.21
CA GLU A 155 -24.68 -20.11 -12.83
C GLU A 155 -24.50 -21.27 -11.84
N ARG A 156 -24.43 -22.50 -12.37
CA ARG A 156 -24.13 -23.70 -11.59
C ARG A 156 -22.64 -23.83 -11.31
N CYS A 157 -22.32 -24.31 -10.13
CA CYS A 157 -20.94 -24.66 -9.80
C CYS A 157 -20.52 -25.93 -10.55
N ILE A 158 -19.25 -25.98 -10.95
CA ILE A 158 -18.63 -27.13 -11.63
C ILE A 158 -18.34 -28.24 -10.61
N ALA A 159 -17.79 -27.87 -9.44
CA ALA A 159 -17.45 -28.84 -8.40
C ALA A 159 -18.69 -29.45 -7.71
N ASP A 160 -19.82 -28.74 -7.72
CA ASP A 160 -21.08 -29.18 -7.14
C ASP A 160 -22.27 -28.59 -7.92
N PRO A 161 -22.80 -29.31 -8.93
CA PRO A 161 -23.90 -28.82 -9.75
C PRO A 161 -25.20 -28.54 -8.99
N ALA A 162 -25.36 -29.02 -7.75
CA ALA A 162 -26.51 -28.69 -6.92
C ALA A 162 -26.47 -27.23 -6.44
N LYS A 163 -25.25 -26.67 -6.31
CA LYS A 163 -25.02 -25.29 -5.89
C LYS A 163 -24.99 -24.33 -7.06
N LYS A 164 -25.35 -23.09 -6.77
CA LYS A 164 -25.13 -21.92 -7.63
C LYS A 164 -23.89 -21.17 -7.18
N VAL A 165 -23.34 -20.34 -8.06
CA VAL A 165 -22.26 -19.42 -7.73
C VAL A 165 -22.65 -18.56 -6.52
N SER A 166 -23.90 -18.10 -6.43
CA SER A 166 -24.41 -17.33 -5.28
C SER A 166 -24.33 -18.05 -3.93
N ASP A 167 -24.24 -19.38 -3.90
CA ASP A 167 -24.13 -20.15 -2.65
C ASP A 167 -22.70 -20.10 -2.08
N LEU A 168 -21.72 -19.75 -2.91
CA LEU A 168 -20.30 -19.73 -2.56
C LEU A 168 -19.65 -18.36 -2.74
N LEU A 169 -20.22 -17.47 -3.56
CA LEU A 169 -19.75 -16.11 -3.76
C LEU A 169 -20.76 -15.12 -3.19
N THR A 170 -20.35 -14.39 -2.16
CA THR A 170 -21.05 -13.20 -1.69
C THR A 170 -20.34 -11.97 -2.22
N PHE A 171 -21.11 -11.04 -2.78
CA PHE A 171 -20.62 -9.75 -3.26
C PHE A 171 -21.40 -8.63 -2.57
N SER A 172 -20.69 -7.66 -2.00
CA SER A 172 -21.27 -6.51 -1.32
C SER A 172 -20.65 -5.22 -1.82
N ARG A 173 -21.50 -4.31 -2.30
CA ARG A 173 -21.09 -2.98 -2.77
C ARG A 173 -21.27 -1.96 -1.65
N VAL A 174 -20.20 -1.23 -1.34
CA VAL A 174 -20.21 -0.09 -0.44
C VAL A 174 -20.91 1.10 -1.09
N MET A 175 -21.92 1.65 -0.40
CA MET A 175 -22.83 2.71 -0.83
C MET A 175 -22.75 3.96 0.07
N TRP A 176 -21.59 4.21 0.68
CA TRP A 176 -21.40 5.32 1.62
C TRP A 176 -21.39 6.71 0.98
N GLY A 177 -20.98 6.80 -0.28
CA GLY A 177 -20.93 8.05 -1.05
C GLY A 177 -19.66 8.16 -1.92
N GLY A 178 -19.47 9.33 -2.52
CA GLY A 178 -18.38 9.61 -3.47
C GLY A 178 -17.29 10.54 -2.93
N ASP A 179 -17.60 11.29 -1.87
CA ASP A 179 -16.68 12.25 -1.29
C ASP A 179 -15.47 11.54 -0.70
N SER A 180 -14.36 12.27 -0.54
CA SER A 180 -13.11 11.67 -0.11
C SER A 180 -13.30 10.87 1.18
N GLU A 181 -13.98 11.43 2.16
CA GLU A 181 -14.27 10.86 3.45
C GLU A 181 -15.19 9.64 3.44
N GLN A 182 -15.97 9.44 2.38
CA GLN A 182 -16.97 8.37 2.25
C GLN A 182 -16.42 7.09 1.61
N GLN A 183 -15.09 6.98 1.44
CA GLN A 183 -14.50 5.90 0.64
C GLN A 183 -14.09 4.68 1.48
N MET A 184 -14.47 3.49 1.01
CA MET A 184 -13.80 2.23 1.38
C MET A 184 -12.53 2.13 0.57
N HIS A 185 -11.43 2.64 1.12
CA HIS A 185 -10.13 2.73 0.46
C HIS A 185 -9.24 1.49 0.71
N ALA A 186 -9.80 0.40 1.25
CA ALA A 186 -9.05 -0.82 1.56
C ALA A 186 -8.75 -1.65 0.30
N LYS A 187 -7.59 -2.30 0.28
CA LYS A 187 -7.06 -3.06 -0.88
C LYS A 187 -6.28 -4.28 -0.39
N PHE A 188 -6.99 -5.36 -0.09
CA PHE A 188 -6.36 -6.58 0.41
C PHE A 188 -7.18 -7.81 0.07
N ILE A 189 -6.49 -8.95 -0.02
CA ILE A 189 -7.08 -10.28 -0.10
C ILE A 189 -6.55 -11.12 1.04
N THR A 190 -7.40 -12.00 1.58
CA THR A 190 -6.99 -13.06 2.49
C THR A 190 -7.41 -14.41 1.94
N ALA A 191 -6.62 -15.44 2.24
CA ALA A 191 -6.99 -16.83 1.97
C ALA A 191 -6.62 -17.67 3.19
N ASN A 192 -7.54 -18.51 3.67
CA ASN A 192 -7.24 -19.36 4.82
C ASN A 192 -6.20 -20.44 4.49
N ARG A 193 -6.17 -20.91 3.23
CA ARG A 193 -5.28 -21.97 2.72
C ARG A 193 -4.93 -21.75 1.26
N ILE A 194 -3.66 -21.93 0.91
CA ILE A 194 -3.13 -21.93 -0.45
C ILE A 194 -2.05 -23.01 -0.60
N LEU A 195 -1.66 -23.32 -1.84
CA LEU A 195 -0.34 -23.91 -2.12
C LEU A 195 0.63 -22.79 -2.47
N ASP A 196 1.82 -22.76 -1.90
CA ASP A 196 2.83 -21.79 -2.34
C ASP A 196 3.49 -22.20 -3.67
N ASP A 197 4.45 -21.40 -4.13
CA ASP A 197 5.16 -21.63 -5.39
C ASP A 197 5.93 -22.97 -5.42
N SER A 198 6.22 -23.56 -4.25
CA SER A 198 6.86 -24.88 -4.13
C SER A 198 5.86 -26.03 -4.06
N GLY A 199 4.56 -25.74 -4.05
CA GLY A 199 3.49 -26.71 -3.81
C GLY A 199 3.31 -27.06 -2.33
N THR A 200 3.92 -26.29 -1.41
CA THR A 200 3.78 -26.50 0.03
C THR A 200 2.48 -25.86 0.51
N GLU A 201 1.77 -26.55 1.40
CA GLU A 201 0.56 -26.01 2.02
C GLU A 201 0.89 -24.85 2.94
N VAL A 202 0.18 -23.74 2.76
CA VAL A 202 0.33 -22.55 3.59
C VAL A 202 -1.05 -22.09 4.05
N SER A 203 -1.15 -21.77 5.33
CA SER A 203 -2.35 -21.19 5.93
C SER A 203 -2.16 -19.70 6.25
N ASN A 204 -3.27 -19.01 6.54
CA ASN A 204 -3.29 -17.64 7.06
C ASN A 204 -2.56 -16.65 6.15
N VAL A 205 -3.08 -16.51 4.93
CA VAL A 205 -2.49 -15.68 3.87
C VAL A 205 -3.12 -14.31 3.87
N VAL A 206 -2.29 -13.27 3.85
CA VAL A 206 -2.72 -11.89 3.66
C VAL A 206 -1.88 -11.26 2.57
N TYR A 207 -2.52 -10.69 1.55
CA TYR A 207 -1.86 -9.85 0.57
C TYR A 207 -2.53 -8.48 0.51
N LEU A 208 -1.73 -7.43 0.63
CA LEU A 208 -2.18 -6.05 0.49
C LEU A 208 -1.26 -5.28 -0.46
N ALA A 209 -1.83 -4.32 -1.18
CA ALA A 209 -1.11 -3.52 -2.15
C ALA A 209 -1.44 -2.04 -2.03
N SER A 210 -0.51 -1.20 -2.49
CA SER A 210 -0.68 0.25 -2.50
C SER A 210 -1.50 0.77 -3.69
N HIS A 211 -1.94 -0.11 -4.59
CA HIS A 211 -2.58 0.26 -5.85
C HIS A 211 -3.96 -0.38 -6.10
N ASN A 212 -4.79 0.34 -6.85
CA ASN A 212 -6.11 -0.11 -7.30
C ASN A 212 -6.00 -0.99 -8.54
N ILE A 213 -7.10 -1.67 -8.88
CA ILE A 213 -7.29 -2.32 -10.18
C ILE A 213 -8.14 -1.39 -11.06
N ASP A 214 -7.76 -0.13 -11.33
CA ASP A 214 -8.67 0.85 -11.95
C ASP A 214 -8.27 1.34 -13.35
N ALA A 215 -9.24 1.90 -14.08
CA ALA A 215 -9.21 2.22 -15.52
C ALA A 215 -8.18 3.29 -15.96
N LEU A 216 -7.18 3.59 -15.13
CA LEU A 216 -5.98 4.31 -15.59
C LEU A 216 -5.26 3.58 -16.74
N TYR A 217 -5.64 2.32 -17.01
CA TYR A 217 -5.18 1.50 -18.12
C TYR A 217 -6.00 1.62 -19.42
N ASP A 218 -7.24 2.14 -19.38
CA ASP A 218 -8.12 2.20 -20.57
C ASP A 218 -7.73 3.29 -21.57
N ASN A 219 -6.98 4.31 -21.13
CA ASN A 219 -6.25 5.19 -22.05
C ASN A 219 -4.89 4.56 -22.38
N PHE A 220 -4.94 3.48 -23.15
CA PHE A 220 -3.80 2.86 -23.83
C PHE A 220 -2.70 3.89 -24.14
N TYR A 221 -1.54 3.70 -23.53
CA TYR A 221 -0.24 4.29 -23.88
C TYR A 221 0.10 5.76 -23.54
N LYS A 222 -0.75 6.61 -22.93
CA LYS A 222 -0.37 8.04 -22.74
C LYS A 222 -0.76 8.76 -21.46
N SER A 223 -1.28 8.07 -20.45
CA SER A 223 -1.25 8.65 -19.10
C SER A 223 0.18 8.50 -18.56
N THR A 224 0.96 9.58 -18.64
CA THR A 224 2.34 9.77 -18.16
C THR A 224 2.52 9.60 -16.64
N GLN A 225 1.68 8.77 -16.01
CA GLN A 225 1.74 8.50 -14.58
C GLN A 225 2.20 7.07 -14.39
N GLU A 226 3.45 6.82 -14.77
CA GLU A 226 4.21 5.70 -14.25
C GLU A 226 4.21 5.84 -12.73
N ARG A 227 3.47 4.95 -12.05
CA ARG A 227 3.33 4.97 -10.60
C ARG A 227 4.14 3.82 -10.05
N ALA A 228 5.07 4.13 -9.16
CA ALA A 228 5.70 3.15 -8.29
C ALA A 228 4.63 2.39 -7.50
N GLN A 229 4.66 1.06 -7.50
CA GLN A 229 3.71 0.22 -6.78
C GLN A 229 4.42 -0.73 -5.84
N THR A 230 3.75 -1.06 -4.76
CA THR A 230 4.24 -1.95 -3.71
C THR A 230 3.12 -2.89 -3.28
N GLY A 231 3.51 -4.12 -2.97
CA GLY A 231 2.63 -5.16 -2.45
C GLY A 231 3.40 -6.00 -1.44
N ILE A 232 2.69 -6.51 -0.44
CA ILE A 232 3.26 -7.36 0.59
C ILE A 232 2.35 -8.56 0.81
N LEU A 233 2.94 -9.75 0.69
CA LEU A 233 2.32 -11.04 0.96
C LEU A 233 2.89 -11.59 2.26
N ILE A 234 2.01 -11.88 3.21
CA ILE A 234 2.34 -12.44 4.51
C ILE A 234 1.68 -13.83 4.59
N LEU A 235 2.48 -14.82 4.95
CA LEU A 235 2.14 -16.24 4.98
C LEU A 235 2.34 -16.76 6.40
N GLY A 236 1.37 -17.52 6.92
CA GLY A 236 1.52 -18.24 8.18
C GLY A 236 1.29 -17.41 9.45
N ASN A 237 0.90 -16.14 9.35
CA ASN A 237 0.61 -15.31 10.54
C ASN A 237 -0.89 -15.26 10.83
N HIS A 238 -1.33 -16.07 11.82
CA HIS A 238 -2.73 -16.16 12.22
C HIS A 238 -3.29 -14.83 12.76
N GLY A 239 -2.52 -14.07 13.55
CA GLY A 239 -2.99 -12.84 14.15
C GLY A 239 -3.24 -11.71 13.15
N ILE A 240 -2.35 -11.55 12.16
CA ILE A 240 -2.57 -10.64 11.03
C ILE A 240 -3.78 -11.10 10.21
N PHE A 241 -3.87 -12.39 9.90
CA PHE A 241 -4.98 -12.96 9.14
C PHE A 241 -6.34 -12.71 9.80
N ASP A 242 -6.46 -12.95 11.10
CA ASP A 242 -7.67 -12.70 11.87
C ASP A 242 -8.04 -11.22 11.90
N ALA A 243 -7.06 -10.33 12.10
CA ALA A 243 -7.26 -8.89 12.12
C ALA A 243 -7.84 -8.38 10.78
N PHE A 244 -7.25 -8.81 9.65
CA PHE A 244 -7.74 -8.46 8.32
C PHE A 244 -9.13 -9.06 8.02
N ASN A 245 -9.39 -10.30 8.45
CA ASN A 245 -10.71 -10.91 8.30
C ASN A 245 -11.78 -10.22 9.15
N LYS A 246 -11.45 -9.83 10.39
CA LYS A 246 -12.35 -9.07 11.24
C LYS A 246 -12.68 -7.72 10.61
N TYR A 247 -11.69 -7.03 10.06
CA TYR A 247 -11.90 -5.78 9.35
C TYR A 247 -12.76 -5.96 8.08
N HIS A 248 -12.54 -7.03 7.32
CA HIS A 248 -13.38 -7.39 6.17
C HIS A 248 -14.85 -7.61 6.58
N GLN A 249 -15.09 -8.29 7.70
CA GLN A 249 -16.46 -8.51 8.22
C GLN A 249 -17.14 -7.18 8.56
N LEU A 250 -16.42 -6.27 9.24
CA LEU A 250 -16.93 -4.93 9.55
C LEU A 250 -17.29 -4.15 8.28
N LEU A 251 -16.49 -4.25 7.22
CA LEU A 251 -16.82 -3.67 5.91
C LEU A 251 -18.11 -4.26 5.33
N ALA A 252 -18.20 -5.59 5.28
CA ALA A 252 -19.34 -6.30 4.68
C ALA A 252 -20.66 -6.03 5.42
N GLN A 253 -20.63 -5.97 6.75
CA GLN A 253 -21.81 -5.72 7.58
C GLN A 253 -22.35 -4.29 7.43
N ASN A 254 -21.52 -3.36 6.99
CA ASN A 254 -21.82 -1.94 7.01
C ASN A 254 -21.87 -1.29 5.64
N VAL A 255 -22.00 -2.04 4.54
CA VAL A 255 -21.91 -1.47 3.19
C VAL A 255 -22.87 -0.32 2.89
N ASN A 256 -24.01 -0.22 3.59
CA ASN A 256 -25.00 0.85 3.40
C ASN A 256 -24.97 1.93 4.50
N ASN A 257 -24.10 1.81 5.52
CA ASN A 257 -24.07 2.73 6.65
C ASN A 257 -22.63 3.03 7.09
N GLN A 258 -22.09 4.12 6.56
CA GLN A 258 -20.72 4.54 6.89
C GLN A 258 -20.57 4.87 8.38
N LYS A 259 -21.57 5.52 8.98
CA LYS A 259 -21.49 5.90 10.38
C LYS A 259 -21.41 4.65 11.27
N ASN A 260 -22.25 3.64 11.01
CA ASN A 260 -22.19 2.39 11.78
C ASN A 260 -20.85 1.66 11.59
N PHE A 261 -20.30 1.63 10.35
CA PHE A 261 -18.94 1.13 10.12
C PHE A 261 -17.92 1.83 11.00
N GLN A 262 -17.95 3.17 11.04
CA GLN A 262 -17.00 3.95 11.82
C GLN A 262 -17.13 3.68 13.33
N ASP A 263 -18.37 3.61 13.82
CA ASP A 263 -18.66 3.37 15.24
C ASP A 263 -18.20 1.96 15.65
N GLU A 264 -18.44 0.93 14.83
CA GLU A 264 -18.02 -0.46 15.11
C GLU A 264 -16.50 -0.65 15.03
N VAL A 265 -15.83 -0.04 14.04
CA VAL A 265 -14.37 -0.06 13.96
C VAL A 265 -13.74 0.61 15.17
N ARG A 266 -14.26 1.77 15.60
CA ARG A 266 -13.78 2.45 16.81
C ARG A 266 -14.06 1.62 18.07
N ALA A 267 -15.22 1.00 18.18
CA ALA A 267 -15.51 0.10 19.29
C ALA A 267 -14.53 -1.08 19.33
N ALA A 268 -14.18 -1.66 18.18
CA ALA A 268 -13.23 -2.75 18.08
C ALA A 268 -11.78 -2.33 18.40
N HIS A 269 -11.37 -1.11 18.03
CA HIS A 269 -10.11 -0.51 18.48
C HIS A 269 -10.08 -0.35 20.00
N LYS A 270 -11.12 0.25 20.59
CA LYS A 270 -11.24 0.47 22.05
C LYS A 270 -11.20 -0.86 22.83
N ALA A 271 -11.81 -1.89 22.26
CA ALA A 271 -11.81 -3.23 22.84
C ALA A 271 -10.50 -4.02 22.58
N LYS A 272 -9.56 -3.47 21.79
CA LYS A 272 -8.30 -4.12 21.38
C LYS A 272 -8.54 -5.46 20.67
N THR A 273 -9.60 -5.55 19.88
CA THR A 273 -10.00 -6.76 19.14
C THR A 273 -9.80 -6.66 17.64
N LEU A 274 -9.40 -5.48 17.14
CA LEU A 274 -9.21 -5.24 15.70
C LEU A 274 -7.73 -5.24 15.29
N ASN A 275 -6.90 -4.45 15.98
CA ASN A 275 -5.47 -4.39 15.68
C ASN A 275 -4.77 -5.63 16.24
N TYR A 276 -3.75 -6.08 15.52
CA TYR A 276 -2.82 -7.11 15.95
C TYR A 276 -1.44 -6.49 16.18
N SER A 277 -0.71 -6.98 17.17
CA SER A 277 0.60 -6.46 17.54
C SER A 277 1.43 -7.55 18.21
N ASP A 278 2.64 -7.75 17.70
CA ASP A 278 3.65 -8.63 18.28
C ASP A 278 5.05 -7.98 18.18
N LYS A 279 6.12 -8.77 18.37
CA LYS A 279 7.51 -8.31 18.29
C LYS A 279 7.92 -7.75 16.91
N TYR A 280 7.42 -8.35 15.84
CA TYR A 280 7.78 -8.13 14.43
C TYR A 280 6.67 -7.48 13.60
N PHE A 281 5.39 -7.62 13.98
CA PHE A 281 4.28 -7.12 13.17
C PHE A 281 3.26 -6.34 13.97
N HIS A 282 2.81 -5.22 13.42
CA HIS A 282 1.60 -4.53 13.86
C HIS A 282 0.63 -4.34 12.67
N THR A 283 -0.66 -4.50 12.88
CA THR A 283 -1.70 -4.13 11.91
C THR A 283 -2.45 -2.89 12.35
N HIS A 284 -2.95 -2.14 11.38
CA HIS A 284 -3.72 -0.95 11.63
C HIS A 284 -4.83 -0.75 10.61
N PHE A 285 -5.99 -0.32 11.10
CA PHE A 285 -7.19 -0.11 10.31
C PHE A 285 -7.85 1.22 10.64
N THR A 286 -8.38 1.90 9.63
CA THR A 286 -9.12 3.15 9.81
C THR A 286 -10.63 2.95 9.71
N PRO A 287 -11.46 3.78 10.37
CA PRO A 287 -11.08 4.95 11.16
C PRO A 287 -10.41 4.64 12.50
N VAL A 288 -9.55 5.55 12.94
CA VAL A 288 -8.93 5.53 14.28
C VAL A 288 -9.93 6.01 15.34
N LEU A 289 -9.62 5.78 16.63
CA LEU A 289 -10.45 6.25 17.74
C LEU A 289 -10.64 7.78 17.66
N SER A 290 -11.89 8.22 17.59
CA SER A 290 -12.22 9.62 17.82
C SER A 290 -12.22 9.88 19.33
N VAL A 291 -11.11 10.40 19.87
CA VAL A 291 -11.00 10.73 21.31
C VAL A 291 -11.90 11.91 21.74
N ILE A 292 -12.91 12.31 20.96
CA ILE A 292 -13.82 13.39 21.35
C ILE A 292 -15.25 12.96 21.06
N GLU A 293 -15.97 12.58 22.11
CA GLU A 293 -17.41 12.27 22.08
C GLU A 293 -18.28 13.51 21.78
N ASP A 294 -17.72 14.73 21.82
CA ASP A 294 -18.46 16.00 21.72
C ASP A 294 -17.93 17.00 20.66
N ASP A 295 -17.19 16.59 19.63
CA ASP A 295 -16.70 17.54 18.61
C ASP A 295 -17.60 17.58 17.37
N PRO A 296 -18.41 18.64 17.16
CA PRO A 296 -19.17 18.82 15.94
C PRO A 296 -18.21 19.24 14.82
N PHE A 297 -17.47 18.28 14.27
CA PHE A 297 -16.79 18.49 13.00
C PHE A 297 -17.87 18.49 11.89
N SER A 298 -18.46 19.66 11.67
CA SER A 298 -19.05 19.98 10.39
C SER A 298 -17.89 20.16 9.39
N PRO A 299 -17.90 19.51 8.22
CA PRO A 299 -16.94 19.77 7.15
C PRO A 299 -16.83 21.25 6.78
N ASP A 300 -17.85 22.05 7.11
CA ASP A 300 -17.97 23.47 6.78
C ASP A 300 -17.52 24.43 7.90
N SER A 301 -17.24 23.95 9.12
CA SER A 301 -16.80 24.83 10.21
C SER A 301 -15.27 24.90 10.29
N TYR A 302 -14.71 25.79 9.48
CA TYR A 302 -13.40 26.38 9.74
C TYR A 302 -13.43 27.05 11.13
N SER A 303 -13.12 26.31 12.20
CA SER A 303 -13.04 26.88 13.54
C SER A 303 -11.72 27.65 13.69
N PRO A 304 -11.76 28.97 13.95
CA PRO A 304 -10.56 29.77 14.21
C PRO A 304 -9.90 29.41 15.56
N ALA A 305 -10.56 28.60 16.40
CA ALA A 305 -10.12 28.23 17.74
C ALA A 305 -8.93 27.24 17.77
N GLY A 306 -8.27 27.02 16.63
CA GLY A 306 -7.13 26.13 16.51
C GLY A 306 -7.54 24.67 16.33
N PRO A 307 -6.77 23.89 15.55
CA PRO A 307 -7.01 22.46 15.40
C PRO A 307 -6.80 21.71 16.73
N LYS A 308 -7.85 21.05 17.24
CA LYS A 308 -7.82 20.28 18.50
C LYS A 308 -6.97 19.02 18.38
N GLU A 309 -6.14 18.75 19.39
CA GLU A 309 -4.96 17.85 19.48
C GLU A 309 -5.07 16.39 19.00
N SER A 310 -6.26 15.93 18.60
CA SER A 310 -6.69 14.54 18.56
C SER A 310 -6.31 13.75 17.29
N ALA A 311 -5.65 14.36 16.30
CA ALA A 311 -5.19 13.69 15.06
C ALA A 311 -3.96 12.79 15.25
N TRP A 312 -3.24 12.97 16.36
CA TRP A 312 -1.97 12.31 16.64
C TRP A 312 -2.16 11.24 17.72
N ASP A 313 -2.85 10.17 17.36
CA ASP A 313 -3.12 9.03 18.24
C ASP A 313 -1.99 7.99 18.10
N THR A 314 -1.03 7.96 19.03
CA THR A 314 0.06 6.98 18.99
C THR A 314 -0.36 5.56 19.37
N GLU A 315 -1.56 5.35 19.91
CA GLU A 315 -2.07 4.01 20.22
C GLU A 315 -2.65 3.38 18.96
N ASN A 316 -3.42 4.14 18.18
CA ASN A 316 -4.12 3.65 17.00
C ASN A 316 -3.72 4.36 15.70
N ASN A 317 -2.54 4.96 15.58
CA ASN A 317 -2.02 5.42 14.30
C ASN A 317 -0.52 5.08 14.26
N MET A 318 -0.17 4.06 13.47
CA MET A 318 1.20 3.55 13.40
C MET A 318 2.20 4.63 12.96
N PHE A 319 1.81 5.53 12.06
CA PHE A 319 2.71 6.62 11.68
C PHE A 319 2.95 7.57 12.85
N ALA A 320 1.89 7.99 13.56
CA ALA A 320 2.03 8.85 14.73
C ALA A 320 2.92 8.18 15.78
N LYS A 321 2.67 6.91 16.07
CA LYS A 321 3.46 6.07 16.98
C LYS A 321 4.94 6.10 16.63
N TYR A 322 5.30 5.67 15.42
CA TYR A 322 6.71 5.51 15.06
C TYR A 322 7.42 6.84 14.76
N MET A 323 6.70 7.86 14.33
CA MET A 323 7.23 9.22 14.28
C MET A 323 7.58 9.72 15.67
N GLU A 324 6.70 9.52 16.65
CA GLU A 324 6.94 9.94 18.03
C GLU A 324 8.06 9.14 18.69
N GLU A 325 8.13 7.83 18.45
CA GLU A 325 9.26 7.00 18.89
C GLU A 325 10.58 7.47 18.27
N MET A 326 10.61 7.83 16.98
CA MET A 326 11.80 8.39 16.34
C MET A 326 12.16 9.77 16.90
N VAL A 327 11.18 10.64 17.18
CA VAL A 327 11.42 11.97 17.76
C VAL A 327 12.03 11.86 19.17
N ASN A 328 11.52 10.93 19.96
CA ASN A 328 11.93 10.70 21.35
C ASN A 328 13.04 9.64 21.50
N SER A 329 13.60 9.18 20.38
CA SER A 329 14.66 8.17 20.35
C SER A 329 15.97 8.66 20.97
N ASP A 330 16.82 7.71 21.38
CA ASP A 330 18.16 7.98 21.89
C ASP A 330 19.02 8.75 20.88
N SER A 331 20.16 9.27 21.33
CA SER A 331 21.12 9.89 20.43
C SER A 331 21.64 8.86 19.42
N GLY A 332 21.40 9.10 18.13
CA GLY A 332 21.90 8.29 17.04
C GLY A 332 21.33 8.74 15.70
N GLU A 333 21.85 8.20 14.60
CA GLU A 333 21.31 8.49 13.27
C GLU A 333 19.83 8.10 13.18
N ARG A 334 19.00 9.03 12.68
CA ARG A 334 17.57 8.87 12.48
C ARG A 334 17.27 8.98 10.99
N LEU A 335 16.51 8.03 10.45
CA LEU A 335 16.15 7.99 9.04
C LEU A 335 14.64 7.97 8.85
N PHE A 336 14.17 8.70 7.85
CA PHE A 336 12.79 8.68 7.40
C PHE A 336 12.73 8.63 5.87
N TYR A 337 12.04 7.63 5.33
CA TYR A 337 11.77 7.51 3.89
C TYR A 337 10.25 7.39 3.67
N ALA A 338 9.74 7.97 2.60
CA ALA A 338 8.33 7.81 2.24
C ALA A 338 8.11 7.83 0.73
N ASN A 339 7.32 6.86 0.26
CA ASN A 339 6.77 6.85 -1.10
C ASN A 339 5.41 7.58 -1.07
N VAL A 340 5.32 8.80 -1.61
CA VAL A 340 4.17 9.68 -1.37
C VAL A 340 3.30 9.85 -2.61
N TYR A 341 1.99 9.60 -2.46
CA TYR A 341 1.06 9.68 -3.58
C TYR A 341 0.61 11.13 -3.85
N HIS A 342 0.17 11.87 -2.83
CA HIS A 342 -0.16 13.29 -2.98
C HIS A 342 0.05 14.11 -1.70
N TYR A 343 0.40 15.38 -1.92
CA TYR A 343 0.64 16.40 -0.90
C TYR A 343 -0.58 17.32 -0.83
N LYS A 344 -1.09 17.59 0.37
CA LYS A 344 -2.18 18.57 0.59
C LYS A 344 -1.73 19.65 1.57
N THR A 345 -2.30 20.84 1.43
CA THR A 345 -1.78 22.04 2.08
C THR A 345 -2.03 22.12 3.58
N ALA A 346 -1.08 22.75 4.27
CA ALA A 346 -0.96 23.00 5.71
C ALA A 346 -2.21 23.49 6.43
N TRP A 347 -3.04 24.26 5.74
CA TRP A 347 -4.05 25.09 6.37
C TRP A 347 -5.30 24.32 6.80
N SER A 348 -5.42 23.03 6.45
CA SER A 348 -6.58 22.20 6.77
C SER A 348 -6.27 20.89 7.52
N ASP A 349 -5.01 20.63 7.91
CA ASP A 349 -4.63 19.32 8.49
C ASP A 349 -3.63 19.42 9.64
N LEU A 350 -4.13 19.16 10.86
CA LEU A 350 -3.33 19.09 12.09
C LEU A 350 -2.26 17.99 12.04
N PHE A 351 -2.55 16.89 11.36
CA PHE A 351 -1.62 15.76 11.28
C PHE A 351 -0.37 16.16 10.50
N GLY A 352 -0.56 16.71 9.29
CA GLY A 352 0.54 17.22 8.47
C GLY A 352 1.34 18.30 9.20
N TRP A 353 0.68 19.14 10.00
CA TRP A 353 1.34 20.15 10.83
C TRP A 353 2.17 19.55 11.97
N LYS A 354 1.63 18.64 12.78
CA LYS A 354 2.37 17.95 13.86
C LYS A 354 3.54 17.16 13.30
N MET A 355 3.36 16.46 12.17
CA MET A 355 4.44 15.82 11.44
C MET A 355 5.52 16.84 11.05
N PHE A 356 5.16 17.96 10.42
CA PHE A 356 6.13 18.99 10.07
C PHE A 356 6.88 19.52 11.31
N LYS A 357 6.20 19.83 12.42
CA LYS A 357 6.85 20.25 13.68
C LYS A 357 7.81 19.16 14.19
N ALA A 358 7.40 17.89 14.19
CA ALA A 358 8.21 16.77 14.66
C ALA A 358 9.51 16.65 13.86
N LEU A 359 9.39 16.66 12.54
CA LEU A 359 10.53 16.60 11.61
C LEU A 359 11.45 17.82 11.73
N ARG A 360 10.84 18.99 11.93
CA ARG A 360 11.55 20.23 12.15
C ARG A 360 12.33 20.21 13.47
N GLY A 361 11.73 19.70 14.55
CA GLY A 361 12.38 19.56 15.86
C GLY A 361 13.63 18.68 15.77
N LEU A 362 13.52 17.54 15.06
CA LEU A 362 14.64 16.66 14.77
C LEU A 362 15.78 17.37 14.02
N TYR A 363 15.45 18.20 13.03
CA TYR A 363 16.44 18.90 12.22
C TYR A 363 17.16 20.04 12.95
N PHE A 364 16.45 20.82 13.76
CA PHE A 364 17.03 22.00 14.44
C PHE A 364 17.52 21.74 15.87
N GLY A 365 17.38 20.51 16.39
CA GLY A 365 17.89 20.14 17.71
C GLY A 365 17.21 20.84 18.89
N LYS A 366 16.03 21.45 18.67
CA LYS A 366 15.23 22.07 19.74
C LYS A 366 14.27 21.03 20.30
N LYS A 367 14.28 20.81 21.62
CA LYS A 367 13.23 20.05 22.30
C LYS A 367 11.88 20.67 21.94
N TYR A 368 10.98 19.80 21.52
CA TYR A 368 9.63 20.12 21.09
C TYR A 368 8.86 20.76 22.26
N ASP A 369 8.38 21.99 22.09
CA ASP A 369 7.33 22.52 22.95
C ASP A 369 5.99 22.08 22.35
N ASN A 370 5.24 21.29 23.11
CA ASN A 370 3.92 20.79 22.73
C ASN A 370 2.85 21.90 22.70
N SER A 371 3.22 23.18 22.89
CA SER A 371 2.23 24.26 22.89
C SER A 371 1.35 24.24 21.62
N PRO A 372 0.02 24.41 21.77
CA PRO A 372 -0.93 24.41 20.66
C PRO A 372 -0.79 25.61 19.72
N ASP A 373 0.21 26.48 19.93
CA ASP A 373 0.33 27.72 19.19
C ASP A 373 0.41 27.42 17.69
N CYS A 374 -0.63 27.90 17.02
CA CYS A 374 -0.78 27.90 15.58
C CYS A 374 0.45 28.57 14.98
N TYR A 375 1.02 27.94 13.96
CA TYR A 375 2.19 28.48 13.26
C TYR A 375 1.78 29.67 12.44
N THR A 376 1.81 30.83 13.08
CA THR A 376 1.40 32.09 12.47
C THR A 376 2.29 32.41 11.27
N SER A 377 1.77 33.21 10.35
CA SER A 377 2.55 33.82 9.27
C SER A 377 3.82 34.51 9.80
N ASP A 378 3.80 35.01 11.03
CA ASP A 378 4.94 35.66 11.67
C ASP A 378 6.03 34.68 12.11
N MET A 379 5.66 33.49 12.60
CA MET A 379 6.62 32.43 12.89
C MET A 379 7.28 31.94 11.59
N GLN A 380 6.49 31.79 10.51
CA GLN A 380 6.98 31.44 9.17
C GLN A 380 7.98 32.47 8.64
N THR A 381 7.66 33.76 8.78
CA THR A 381 8.52 34.87 8.33
C THR A 381 9.81 34.91 9.13
N LYS A 382 9.72 34.82 10.47
CA LYS A 382 10.89 34.78 11.36
C LYS A 382 11.79 33.58 11.09
N ASP A 383 11.22 32.42 10.77
CA ASP A 383 12.00 31.22 10.46
C ASP A 383 12.61 31.27 9.05
N ALA A 384 11.88 31.77 8.06
CA ALA A 384 12.40 32.03 6.72
C ALA A 384 13.54 33.06 6.76
N GLU A 385 13.41 34.11 7.59
CA GLU A 385 14.47 35.10 7.85
C GLU A 385 15.63 34.51 8.66
N ALA A 386 15.39 33.65 9.65
CA ALA A 386 16.43 32.97 10.44
C ALA A 386 17.25 31.97 9.61
N LEU A 387 16.60 31.28 8.66
CA LEU A 387 17.23 30.41 7.66
C LEU A 387 18.03 31.22 6.63
N LYS A 388 17.45 32.29 6.05
CA LYS A 388 18.14 33.19 5.12
C LYS A 388 19.34 33.88 5.76
N SER A 389 19.25 34.22 7.05
CA SER A 389 20.31 34.91 7.80
C SER A 389 21.40 33.99 8.35
N LYS A 390 21.37 32.67 8.06
CA LYS A 390 22.30 31.65 8.62
C LYS A 390 22.34 31.62 10.17
N LYS A 391 21.33 32.19 10.84
CA LYS A 391 21.25 32.24 12.32
C LYS A 391 20.80 30.91 12.91
N LEU A 392 19.98 30.15 12.18
CA LEU A 392 19.73 28.73 12.46
C LEU A 392 20.83 27.90 11.80
N LYS A 393 21.82 27.48 12.58
CA LYS A 393 22.79 26.46 12.16
C LYS A 393 22.25 25.09 12.60
N PRO A 394 22.37 24.04 11.77
CA PRO A 394 22.15 22.68 12.24
C PRO A 394 22.96 22.45 13.51
N ASP A 395 22.36 21.86 14.54
CA ASP A 395 23.13 21.47 15.71
C ASP A 395 24.16 20.43 15.26
N LYS A 396 25.45 20.77 15.40
CA LYS A 396 26.57 19.89 15.05
C LYS A 396 26.57 18.60 15.89
N LYS A 397 25.81 18.55 16.98
CA LYS A 397 25.63 17.40 17.86
C LYS A 397 24.31 16.64 17.66
N SER A 398 23.38 17.18 16.87
CA SER A 398 22.19 16.42 16.48
C SER A 398 22.61 15.47 15.36
N PRO A 399 22.60 14.14 15.58
CA PRO A 399 22.91 13.18 14.53
C PRO A 399 21.94 13.42 13.38
N LEU A 400 22.54 13.81 12.27
CA LEU A 400 21.90 14.18 11.02
C LEU A 400 20.75 13.25 10.68
N ILE A 401 19.59 13.81 10.35
CA ILE A 401 18.69 13.13 9.42
C ILE A 401 19.43 13.12 8.09
N THR A 402 20.04 11.98 7.77
CA THR A 402 21.06 11.84 6.71
C THR A 402 20.47 11.81 5.31
N LYS A 403 19.18 11.49 5.16
CA LYS A 403 18.47 11.53 3.89
C LYS A 403 16.96 11.68 4.12
N TRP A 404 16.37 12.67 3.45
CA TRP A 404 14.92 12.78 3.24
C TRP A 404 14.68 12.34 1.80
N ILE A 405 13.83 11.36 1.54
CA ILE A 405 13.30 11.16 0.19
C ILE A 405 11.81 11.21 0.31
N ILE A 406 11.23 12.20 -0.36
CA ILE A 406 9.79 12.31 -0.46
C ILE A 406 9.44 12.55 -1.91
N GLU A 407 8.90 11.53 -2.56
CA GLU A 407 8.59 11.60 -3.97
C GLU A 407 7.09 11.65 -4.20
N THR A 408 6.63 12.53 -5.09
CA THR A 408 5.21 12.70 -5.42
C THR A 408 4.90 12.00 -6.74
N SER A 409 3.71 11.41 -6.89
CA SER A 409 3.23 10.87 -8.17
C SER A 409 2.32 11.84 -8.95
N THR A 410 2.50 13.16 -8.79
CA THR A 410 1.52 14.13 -9.35
C THR A 410 1.75 14.46 -10.83
N SER A 411 0.67 14.34 -11.60
CA SER A 411 0.47 14.84 -12.98
C SER A 411 0.91 16.30 -13.18
N PRO A 412 1.44 16.67 -14.36
CA PRO A 412 1.52 18.06 -14.80
C PRO A 412 0.14 18.53 -15.30
N HIS A 413 -0.85 18.65 -14.41
CA HIS A 413 -2.06 19.39 -14.78
C HIS A 413 -1.73 20.88 -14.77
N ARG A 414 -1.97 21.53 -15.91
CA ARG A 414 -1.86 22.97 -16.22
C ARG A 414 -1.91 23.85 -14.96
N PHE A 415 -0.74 24.14 -14.39
CA PHE A 415 -0.56 25.38 -13.66
C PHE A 415 -0.59 26.48 -14.71
N SER A 416 -1.50 27.44 -14.58
CA SER A 416 -1.51 28.64 -15.40
C SER A 416 -0.11 29.28 -15.36
N ASN A 417 0.34 29.74 -16.53
CA ASN A 417 1.71 30.16 -16.84
C ASN A 417 2.22 31.41 -16.08
N ASP A 418 1.64 31.80 -14.94
CA ASP A 418 1.91 33.11 -14.32
C ASP A 418 2.77 33.11 -13.06
N THR A 419 3.32 31.97 -12.63
CA THR A 419 4.40 32.00 -11.63
C THR A 419 5.48 31.00 -12.03
N GLY A 420 6.71 31.50 -12.23
CA GLY A 420 7.84 30.75 -12.80
C GLY A 420 8.31 29.54 -11.97
N PHE A 421 7.57 28.44 -12.03
CA PHE A 421 7.91 27.17 -11.43
C PHE A 421 8.54 26.25 -12.48
N ARG A 422 9.88 26.15 -12.44
CA ARG A 422 10.63 25.07 -13.12
C ARG A 422 11.30 24.18 -12.07
N LYS A 423 11.18 22.87 -12.33
CA LYS A 423 12.01 21.72 -11.89
C LYS A 423 11.91 21.22 -10.44
N GLY A 424 11.51 19.95 -10.36
CA GLY A 424 12.00 18.88 -9.47
C GLY A 424 12.39 19.25 -8.03
N MET A 425 11.58 18.81 -7.08
CA MET A 425 12.04 18.64 -5.70
C MET A 425 12.91 17.38 -5.62
N ASP A 426 14.20 17.54 -5.92
CA ASP A 426 15.22 16.58 -5.49
C ASP A 426 15.53 16.83 -4.01
N LEU A 427 15.06 15.95 -3.14
CA LEU A 427 15.59 15.82 -1.79
C LEU A 427 16.77 14.84 -1.82
N ILE A 428 17.90 15.20 -2.47
CA ILE A 428 19.14 14.42 -2.31
C ILE A 428 20.38 15.33 -2.13
N SER A 429 21.03 15.08 -0.98
CA SER A 429 22.46 15.19 -0.64
C SER A 429 23.07 16.48 -0.07
N GLY A 430 23.92 16.25 0.94
CA GLY A 430 25.25 16.85 1.05
C GLY A 430 25.33 18.30 1.52
N ASN A 431 25.41 18.51 2.84
CA ASN A 431 25.88 19.77 3.48
C ASN A 431 25.25 21.10 2.99
N LYS A 432 24.14 21.06 2.26
CA LYS A 432 23.41 22.24 1.80
C LYS A 432 21.95 22.12 2.20
N ALA A 433 21.45 23.20 2.77
CA ALA A 433 20.22 23.32 3.53
C ALA A 433 18.99 22.67 2.85
N LEU A 434 18.11 22.08 3.68
CA LEU A 434 16.71 21.86 3.32
C LEU A 434 16.11 23.16 2.77
N TYR A 435 15.98 23.26 1.46
CA TYR A 435 15.14 24.28 0.83
C TYR A 435 13.74 23.71 0.66
N TYR A 436 12.99 23.69 1.76
CA TYR A 436 11.53 23.80 1.68
C TYR A 436 11.23 25.25 1.25
N LYS A 437 11.04 25.49 -0.05
CA LYS A 437 10.36 26.72 -0.46
C LYS A 437 8.90 26.52 -0.07
N ALA A 438 8.53 27.11 1.06
CA ALA A 438 7.28 26.93 1.75
C ALA A 438 6.10 27.51 0.95
N ASP A 439 5.76 26.90 -0.18
CA ASP A 439 4.46 27.04 -0.80
C ASP A 439 3.56 25.92 -0.24
N HIS A 440 3.24 26.07 1.04
CA HIS A 440 2.09 25.55 1.78
C HIS A 440 1.68 24.06 1.70
N LYS A 441 2.44 23.11 1.14
CA LYS A 441 2.01 21.71 0.91
C LYS A 441 2.69 20.69 1.85
N TYR A 442 1.93 19.91 2.64
CA TYR A 442 2.41 18.83 3.53
C TYR A 442 1.98 17.42 3.05
N LEU A 443 2.65 16.38 3.57
CA LEU A 443 2.41 14.97 3.25
C LEU A 443 1.15 14.48 3.90
N THR A 444 0.37 13.71 3.15
CA THR A 444 -0.92 13.28 3.67
C THR A 444 -1.42 11.93 3.17
N HIS A 445 -0.85 11.40 2.10
CA HIS A 445 -1.16 10.06 1.61
C HIS A 445 0.11 9.43 1.07
N CYS A 446 0.63 8.45 1.80
CA CYS A 446 1.82 7.71 1.43
C CYS A 446 1.44 6.28 1.09
N LYS A 447 2.15 5.67 0.16
CA LYS A 447 2.02 4.24 -0.14
C LYS A 447 2.79 3.43 0.90
N ASP A 448 4.00 3.89 1.20
CA ASP A 448 4.94 3.23 2.10
C ASP A 448 5.69 4.28 2.93
N VAL A 449 6.00 3.96 4.18
CA VAL A 449 6.76 4.82 5.10
C VAL A 449 7.77 3.98 5.87
N LEU A 450 9.00 4.47 5.98
CA LEU A 450 10.07 3.78 6.67
C LEU A 450 10.70 4.67 7.74
N PHE A 451 11.01 4.09 8.89
CA PHE A 451 11.70 4.74 10.01
C PHE A 451 12.92 3.93 10.44
N SER A 452 14.04 4.59 10.74
CA SER A 452 15.15 3.99 11.50
C SER A 452 15.59 4.92 12.61
N TYR A 453 15.73 4.40 13.82
CA TYR A 453 16.13 5.17 15.01
C TYR A 453 16.67 4.25 16.11
N VAL A 454 17.37 4.80 17.10
CA VAL A 454 17.90 4.04 18.25
C VAL A 454 16.97 4.22 19.45
N LYS A 455 16.43 3.13 19.99
CA LYS A 455 15.58 3.19 21.19
C LYS A 455 16.00 2.10 22.15
N ASP A 456 16.21 2.47 23.41
CA ASP A 456 16.70 1.60 24.47
C ASP A 456 18.03 0.94 24.06
N GLY A 457 18.93 1.74 23.47
CA GLY A 457 20.24 1.30 22.99
C GLY A 457 20.24 0.38 21.75
N ASN A 458 19.08 0.09 21.17
CA ASN A 458 18.94 -0.81 20.02
C ASN A 458 18.42 -0.05 18.79
N ARG A 459 19.05 -0.25 17.63
CA ARG A 459 18.50 0.29 16.38
C ARG A 459 17.25 -0.47 15.95
N LYS A 460 16.20 0.28 15.68
CA LYS A 460 14.91 -0.17 15.18
C LYS A 460 14.78 0.21 13.71
N TYR A 461 14.22 -0.69 12.92
CA TYR A 461 13.83 -0.45 11.54
C TYR A 461 12.35 -0.75 11.43
N VAL A 462 11.58 0.18 10.89
CA VAL A 462 10.12 0.05 10.76
C VAL A 462 9.73 0.31 9.33
N THR A 463 8.98 -0.62 8.74
CA THR A 463 8.40 -0.48 7.41
C THR A 463 6.89 -0.55 7.51
N ILE A 464 6.20 0.55 7.18
CA ILE A 464 4.75 0.61 7.08
C ILE A 464 4.35 0.51 5.60
N SER A 465 3.49 -0.46 5.29
CA SER A 465 2.98 -0.74 3.94
C SER A 465 1.46 -0.90 3.96
N GLY A 466 0.84 -0.77 2.79
CA GLY A 466 -0.60 -0.65 2.64
C GLY A 466 -1.01 0.80 2.74
N SER A 467 -1.57 1.33 1.64
CA SER A 467 -2.01 2.72 1.46
C SER A 467 -2.19 3.49 2.77
N THR A 468 -1.17 4.20 3.21
CA THR A 468 -1.19 4.92 4.49
C THR A 468 -1.88 6.26 4.25
N ASN A 469 -3.19 6.32 4.50
CA ASN A 469 -3.89 7.59 4.56
C ASN A 469 -3.76 8.11 5.98
N LEU A 470 -2.83 9.03 6.16
CA LEU A 470 -2.30 9.37 7.48
C LEU A 470 -3.03 10.55 8.13
N LYS A 471 -3.92 11.22 7.40
CA LYS A 471 -4.61 12.42 7.86
C LYS A 471 -5.71 12.12 8.85
N ARG A 472 -5.99 13.08 9.75
CA ARG A 472 -7.32 13.27 10.35
C ARG A 472 -8.01 14.50 9.75
N ASP A 473 -8.26 14.46 8.45
CA ASP A 473 -9.36 15.18 7.82
C ASP A 473 -10.48 14.15 7.53
N GLY A 474 -11.47 14.49 6.71
CA GLY A 474 -12.44 13.51 6.23
C GLY A 474 -11.82 12.16 5.79
N ASN A 475 -10.54 12.12 5.40
CA ASN A 475 -9.85 10.89 5.00
C ASN A 475 -9.48 9.93 6.15
N ALA A 476 -9.43 10.33 7.42
CA ALA A 476 -9.33 9.37 8.56
C ALA A 476 -10.61 8.54 8.71
N ASN A 477 -11.73 9.02 8.15
CA ASN A 477 -13.00 8.31 8.16
C ASN A 477 -13.13 7.29 7.03
N LYS A 478 -12.14 7.23 6.12
CA LYS A 478 -12.05 6.18 5.11
C LYS A 478 -11.78 4.85 5.76
N ALA A 479 -12.26 3.79 5.14
CA ALA A 479 -11.78 2.46 5.46
C ALA A 479 -10.43 2.23 4.78
N ASN A 480 -9.40 1.87 5.54
CA ASN A 480 -8.09 1.56 5.01
C ASN A 480 -7.39 0.53 5.90
N ALA A 481 -6.42 -0.18 5.34
CA ALA A 481 -5.69 -1.24 6.02
C ALA A 481 -4.19 -1.11 5.74
N SER A 482 -3.39 -1.23 6.79
CA SER A 482 -1.93 -1.16 6.73
C SER A 482 -1.30 -2.18 7.67
N VAL A 483 -0.05 -2.54 7.39
CA VAL A 483 0.79 -3.37 8.24
C VAL A 483 2.12 -2.65 8.47
N ALA A 484 2.66 -2.75 9.69
CA ALA A 484 4.01 -2.36 10.01
C ALA A 484 4.84 -3.60 10.33
N ILE A 485 6.04 -3.66 9.77
CA ILE A 485 7.06 -4.67 10.06
C ILE A 485 8.17 -4.00 10.88
N LEU A 486 8.53 -4.64 11.98
CA LEU A 486 9.56 -4.21 12.92
C LEU A 486 10.76 -5.15 12.80
N GLU A 487 11.89 -4.56 12.46
CA GLU A 487 13.18 -5.21 12.23
C GLU A 487 14.26 -4.58 13.14
N ASN A 488 15.40 -5.25 13.27
CA ASN A 488 16.49 -4.83 14.15
C ASN A 488 17.81 -4.66 13.38
N GLU A 489 18.86 -4.24 14.07
CA GLU A 489 20.17 -3.98 13.44
C GLU A 489 20.82 -5.18 12.76
N ALA A 490 20.66 -6.38 13.32
CA ALA A 490 21.23 -7.58 12.73
C ALA A 490 20.45 -8.04 11.49
N ASP A 491 19.18 -7.62 11.35
CA ASP A 491 18.28 -8.16 10.34
C ASP A 491 17.13 -7.19 10.00
N HIS A 492 17.26 -6.51 8.86
CA HIS A 492 16.34 -5.48 8.37
C HIS A 492 16.13 -5.53 6.84
N ALA A 493 16.02 -6.75 6.30
CA ALA A 493 15.92 -6.98 4.86
C ALA A 493 14.67 -6.36 4.23
N VAL A 494 13.53 -6.35 4.93
CA VAL A 494 12.30 -5.73 4.41
C VAL A 494 12.49 -4.22 4.29
N PHE A 495 13.01 -3.58 5.34
CA PHE A 495 13.36 -2.16 5.32
C PHE A 495 14.30 -1.81 4.17
N ASP A 496 15.40 -2.54 4.00
CA ASP A 496 16.38 -2.28 2.95
C ASP A 496 15.78 -2.44 1.55
N THR A 497 14.87 -3.40 1.37
CA THR A 497 14.17 -3.60 0.09
C THR A 497 13.30 -2.41 -0.27
N TYR A 498 12.50 -1.91 0.68
CA TYR A 498 11.67 -0.73 0.44
C TYR A 498 12.51 0.54 0.30
N LYS A 499 13.60 0.65 1.05
CA LYS A 499 14.53 1.78 0.94
C LYS A 499 15.20 1.79 -0.44
N SER A 500 15.73 0.65 -0.88
CA SER A 500 16.35 0.49 -2.21
C SER A 500 15.36 0.80 -3.33
N PHE A 501 14.09 0.39 -3.16
CA PHE A 501 13.04 0.75 -4.09
C PHE A 501 12.83 2.26 -4.16
N ILE A 502 12.64 2.93 -3.01
CA ILE A 502 12.48 4.38 -2.95
C ILE A 502 13.70 5.10 -3.53
N ASP A 503 14.92 4.65 -3.22
CA ASP A 503 16.15 5.19 -3.80
C ASP A 503 16.16 5.07 -5.34
N GLY A 504 15.75 3.91 -5.87
CA GLY A 504 15.66 3.66 -7.31
C GLY A 504 14.65 4.57 -8.03
N ILE A 505 13.49 4.83 -7.41
CA ILE A 505 12.51 5.77 -7.99
C ILE A 505 13.14 7.18 -8.10
N VAL A 506 13.87 7.63 -7.07
CA VAL A 506 14.53 8.94 -7.13
C VAL A 506 15.62 8.99 -8.19
N ASP A 507 16.44 7.95 -8.28
CA ASP A 507 17.53 7.92 -9.24
C ASP A 507 17.01 7.88 -10.69
N ALA A 508 15.87 7.22 -10.97
CA ALA A 508 15.22 7.23 -12.28
C ALA A 508 14.67 8.61 -12.69
N ARG A 509 14.50 9.55 -11.75
CA ARG A 509 13.97 10.91 -12.02
C ARG A 509 15.03 11.99 -12.18
N LYS A 510 16.27 11.72 -11.81
CA LYS A 510 17.41 12.62 -12.04
C LYS A 510 17.86 12.54 -13.50
#